data_AF-A0A359KPI3-F1
#
_entry.id   AF-A0A359KPI3-F1
#
_cell.length_a   1.000
_cell.length_b   1.000
_cell.length_c   1.000
_cell.angle_alpha   90.00
_cell.angle_beta   90.00
_cell.angle_gamma   90.00
#
_symmetry.space_group_name_H-M   'P 1'
#
loop_
_entity.id
_entity.type
_entity.pdbx_description
1 polymer ?
#
loop_
_entity_poly.entity_id
_entity_poly.type
_entity_poly.pdbx_seq_one_letter_code
_entity_poly.pdbx_strand_id
1 'polypeptide(L)'
;MADIHVLLVTGEYPPMAGGVGDYTERLAAWLAREGVESTILAPVGQREQVIGFGKWGWPAARKVADIATRVGANVVHIQYQAGAFDMHPSANLLPCLLRDKFPTLTTFHDLRPPYLFPKAGVLRRFAILRMARASTRVVVTNPFDAATLAGR
;
A
#
# COMPACT_ATOMS: atom_id res chain seq x y z
N MET A 1 -18.62 -8.39 16.54
CA MET A 1 -17.91 -8.60 15.26
C MET A 1 -16.54 -9.16 15.62
N ALA A 2 -15.91 -10.00 14.80
CA ALA A 2 -14.53 -10.41 15.09
C ALA A 2 -13.65 -9.15 15.15
N ASP A 3 -12.68 -9.09 16.05
CA ASP A 3 -11.74 -7.97 16.14
C ASP A 3 -10.89 -7.97 14.86
N ILE A 4 -11.23 -7.08 13.92
CA ILE A 4 -10.50 -6.96 12.65
C ILE A 4 -9.35 -5.98 12.86
N HIS A 5 -8.15 -6.40 12.49
CA HIS A 5 -6.94 -5.60 12.48
C HIS A 5 -6.36 -5.48 11.08
N VAL A 6 -6.15 -4.25 10.62
CA VAL A 6 -5.57 -3.92 9.31
C VAL A 6 -4.14 -3.43 9.46
N LEU A 7 -3.19 -4.03 8.72
CA LEU A 7 -1.88 -3.43 8.52
C LEU A 7 -1.92 -2.50 7.30
N LEU A 8 -1.90 -1.19 7.53
CA LEU A 8 -1.81 -0.16 6.50
C LEU A 8 -0.35 0.04 6.08
N VAL A 9 0.00 -0.22 4.83
CA VAL A 9 1.37 -0.04 4.31
C VAL A 9 1.42 1.16 3.38
N THR A 10 2.22 2.17 3.73
CA THR A 10 2.34 3.41 2.96
C THR A 10 3.81 3.79 2.75
N GLY A 11 4.11 4.37 1.58
CA GLY A 11 5.45 4.87 1.24
C GLY A 11 5.76 6.26 1.80
N GLU A 12 4.74 6.97 2.30
CA GLU A 12 4.86 8.28 2.93
C GLU A 12 3.85 8.40 4.08
N TYR A 13 4.18 9.18 5.12
CA TYR A 13 3.29 9.40 6.25
C TYR A 13 3.68 10.69 7.00
N PRO A 14 2.73 11.44 7.62
CA PRO A 14 3.06 12.62 8.41
C PRO A 14 4.19 12.36 9.42
N PRO A 15 5.17 13.27 9.56
CA PRO A 15 5.19 14.64 9.03
C PRO A 15 5.71 14.80 7.59
N MET A 16 5.94 13.73 6.83
CA MET A 16 6.32 13.85 5.41
C MET A 16 5.18 14.50 4.62
N ALA A 17 5.51 15.44 3.74
CA ALA A 17 4.53 16.06 2.86
C ALA A 17 4.09 15.08 1.77
N GLY A 18 2.79 14.80 1.68
CA GLY A 18 2.22 13.95 0.64
C GLY A 18 0.78 13.52 0.94
N GLY A 19 -0.05 13.44 -0.12
CA GLY A 19 -1.48 13.15 0.02
C GLY A 19 -1.80 11.70 0.39
N VAL A 20 -0.92 10.75 0.11
CA VAL A 20 -1.13 9.33 0.46
C VAL A 20 -1.03 9.15 1.97
N GLY A 21 -0.07 9.84 2.60
CA GLY A 21 0.10 9.85 4.06
C GLY A 21 -1.13 10.41 4.77
N ASP A 22 -1.59 11.59 4.35
CA ASP A 22 -2.80 12.24 4.89
C ASP A 22 -4.06 11.38 4.71
N TYR A 23 -4.21 10.74 3.55
CA TYR A 23 -5.29 9.80 3.31
C TYR A 23 -5.20 8.61 4.27
N THR A 24 -4.01 8.05 4.47
CA THR A 24 -3.77 6.90 5.34
C THR A 24 -4.11 7.21 6.79
N GLU A 25 -3.74 8.39 7.29
CA GLU A 25 -4.07 8.84 8.65
C GLU A 25 -5.59 8.97 8.83
N ARG A 26 -6.29 9.58 7.85
CA ARG A 26 -7.75 9.71 7.87
C ARG A 26 -8.47 8.38 7.80
N LEU A 27 -7.96 7.45 6.97
CA LEU A 27 -8.49 6.10 6.88
C LEU A 27 -8.34 5.36 8.21
N ALA A 28 -7.16 5.40 8.84
CA ALA A 28 -6.92 4.79 10.14
C ALA A 28 -7.87 5.35 11.22
N ALA A 29 -8.06 6.67 11.23
CA ALA A 29 -8.99 7.33 12.15
C ALA A 29 -10.45 6.90 11.91
N TRP A 30 -10.86 6.71 10.65
CA TRP A 30 -12.21 6.24 10.32
C TRP A 30 -12.39 4.76 10.69
N LEU A 31 -11.41 3.90 10.40
CA LEU A 31 -11.44 2.49 10.80
C LEU A 31 -11.60 2.34 12.32
N ALA A 32 -10.87 3.13 13.11
CA ALA A 32 -10.98 3.12 14.57
C ALA A 32 -12.40 3.50 15.05
N ARG A 33 -13.07 4.45 14.38
CA ARG A 33 -14.46 4.83 14.69
C ARG A 33 -15.46 3.73 14.38
N GLU A 34 -15.17 2.88 13.40
CA GLU A 34 -15.97 1.71 13.05
C GLU A 34 -15.60 0.45 13.87
N GLY A 35 -14.70 0.59 14.86
CA GLY A 35 -14.25 -0.53 15.70
C GLY A 35 -13.27 -1.47 15.02
N VAL A 36 -12.58 -1.02 13.96
CA VAL A 36 -11.53 -1.77 13.27
C VAL A 36 -10.17 -1.23 13.71
N GLU A 37 -9.32 -2.11 14.24
CA GLU A 37 -7.97 -1.75 14.64
C GLU A 37 -7.06 -1.59 13.42
N SER A 38 -6.07 -0.70 13.52
CA SER A 38 -5.08 -0.54 12.47
C SER A 38 -3.69 -0.24 13.00
N THR A 39 -2.69 -0.84 12.35
CA THR A 39 -1.28 -0.48 12.52
C THR A 39 -0.76 0.05 11.20
N ILE A 40 0.04 1.10 11.24
CA ILE A 40 0.60 1.75 10.06
C ILE A 40 2.07 1.37 9.94
N LEU A 41 2.47 0.90 8.76
CA LEU A 41 3.84 0.64 8.38
C LEU A 41 4.28 1.73 7.39
N ALA A 42 5.19 2.59 7.82
CA ALA A 42 5.58 3.82 7.14
C ALA A 42 7.11 4.04 7.20
N PRO A 43 7.69 4.96 6.41
CA PRO A 43 9.14 5.22 6.46
C PRO A 43 9.62 5.64 7.85
N VAL A 44 8.79 6.41 8.58
CA VAL A 44 9.10 6.96 9.90
C VAL A 44 8.02 6.52 10.88
N GLY A 45 8.44 5.91 12.00
CA GLY A 45 7.57 5.53 13.11
C GLY A 45 7.72 6.48 14.29
N GLN A 46 6.87 7.51 14.36
CA GLN A 46 6.90 8.54 15.42
C GLN A 46 5.72 8.48 16.38
N ARG A 47 4.74 7.60 16.13
CA ARG A 47 3.54 7.42 16.95
C ARG A 47 3.39 5.95 17.33
N GLU A 48 2.69 5.66 18.42
CA GLU A 48 2.54 4.31 18.97
C GLU A 48 2.01 3.28 17.94
N GLN A 49 1.04 3.68 17.12
CA GLN A 49 0.45 2.85 16.06
C GLN A 49 1.25 2.83 14.73
N VAL A 50 2.41 3.48 14.66
CA VAL A 50 3.20 3.63 13.42
C VAL A 50 4.57 2.97 13.57
N ILE A 51 4.78 1.88 12.83
CA ILE A 51 6.04 1.16 12.74
C ILE A 51 6.87 1.75 11.59
N GLY A 52 8.09 2.18 11.91
CA GLY A 52 9.04 2.70 10.93
C GLY A 52 9.80 1.59 10.19
N PHE A 53 9.88 1.66 8.86
CA PHE A 53 10.73 0.77 8.06
C PHE A 53 11.98 1.45 7.48
N GLY A 54 12.11 2.78 7.58
CA GLY A 54 13.19 3.56 6.98
C GLY A 54 13.01 3.69 5.46
N LYS A 55 14.06 3.39 4.69
CA LYS A 55 14.02 3.45 3.22
C LYS A 55 13.29 2.24 2.63
N TRP A 56 12.43 2.47 1.64
CA TRP A 56 11.76 1.37 0.97
C TRP A 56 12.71 0.55 0.09
N GLY A 57 12.52 -0.76 0.05
CA GLY A 57 13.34 -1.69 -0.72
C GLY A 57 12.98 -3.14 -0.43
N TRP A 58 13.78 -4.08 -0.94
CA TRP A 58 13.57 -5.51 -0.68
C TRP A 58 13.59 -5.88 0.81
N PRO A 59 14.49 -5.33 1.65
CA PRO A 59 14.48 -5.65 3.09
C PRO A 59 13.18 -5.20 3.77
N ALA A 60 12.68 -3.99 3.45
CA ALA A 60 11.41 -3.49 3.99
C ALA A 60 10.23 -4.35 3.51
N ALA A 61 10.18 -4.67 2.21
CA ALA A 61 9.11 -5.50 1.64
C ALA A 61 9.05 -6.91 2.25
N ARG A 62 10.19 -7.54 2.53
CA ARG A 62 10.25 -8.87 3.17
C ARG A 62 9.74 -8.86 4.61
N LYS A 63 9.93 -7.76 5.34
CA LYS A 63 9.47 -7.61 6.73
C LYS A 63 7.95 -7.42 6.84
N VAL A 64 7.24 -7.10 5.76
CA VAL A 64 5.79 -6.84 5.82
C VAL A 64 5.02 -8.03 6.39
N ALA A 65 5.36 -9.26 5.98
CA ALA A 65 4.71 -10.47 6.47
C ALA A 65 4.97 -10.71 7.97
N ASP A 66 6.21 -10.47 8.42
CA ASP A 66 6.59 -10.65 9.81
C ASP A 66 5.92 -9.61 10.70
N ILE A 67 5.85 -8.36 10.23
CA ILE A 67 5.14 -7.27 10.91
C ILE A 67 3.64 -7.56 10.97
N ALA A 68 3.02 -7.99 9.86
CA ALA A 68 1.60 -8.37 9.82
C ALA A 68 1.29 -9.48 10.83
N THR A 69 2.15 -10.51 10.90
CA THR A 69 2.03 -11.58 11.91
C THR A 69 2.18 -11.03 13.33
N ARG A 70 3.20 -10.22 13.58
CA ARG A 70 3.51 -9.69 14.91
C ARG A 70 2.39 -8.83 15.49
N VAL A 71 1.74 -8.03 14.65
CA VAL A 71 0.65 -7.16 15.08
C VAL A 71 -0.69 -7.89 15.11
N GLY A 72 -0.80 -9.09 14.55
CA GLY A 72 -2.06 -9.83 14.48
C GLY A 72 -2.99 -9.39 13.35
N ALA A 73 -2.44 -8.78 12.29
CA ALA A 73 -3.25 -8.27 11.19
C ALA A 73 -4.01 -9.38 10.46
N ASN A 74 -5.30 -9.16 10.17
CA ASN A 74 -6.09 -10.06 9.34
C ASN A 74 -5.95 -9.74 7.84
N VAL A 75 -5.58 -8.50 7.51
CA VAL A 75 -5.45 -8.01 6.13
C VAL A 75 -4.33 -6.98 6.03
N VAL A 76 -3.61 -7.01 4.91
CA VAL A 76 -2.61 -5.99 4.57
C VAL A 76 -3.21 -5.06 3.52
N HIS A 77 -3.29 -3.76 3.84
CA HIS A 77 -3.86 -2.74 2.96
C HIS A 77 -2.79 -1.76 2.50
N ILE A 78 -2.38 -1.90 1.23
CA ILE A 78 -1.32 -1.14 0.59
C ILE A 78 -1.88 0.16 0.01
N GLN A 79 -1.30 1.29 0.41
CA GLN A 79 -1.61 2.63 -0.09
C GLN A 79 -0.60 2.98 -1.18
N TYR A 80 -0.89 2.57 -2.42
CA TYR A 80 0.08 2.60 -3.50
C TYR A 80 0.06 3.91 -4.30
N GLN A 81 1.22 4.57 -4.32
CA GLN A 81 1.62 5.54 -5.31
C GLN A 81 3.09 5.27 -5.64
N ALA A 82 3.44 5.17 -6.93
CA ALA A 82 4.80 4.77 -7.32
C ALA A 82 5.87 5.70 -6.73
N GLY A 83 5.62 7.01 -6.69
CA GLY A 83 6.54 8.00 -6.12
C GLY A 83 6.74 7.84 -4.60
N ALA A 84 5.71 7.43 -3.86
CA ALA A 84 5.81 7.24 -2.41
C ALA A 84 6.71 6.04 -2.06
N PHE A 85 6.82 5.04 -2.92
CA PHE A 85 7.65 3.85 -2.71
C PHE A 85 9.02 3.93 -3.41
N ASP A 86 9.58 5.13 -3.58
CA ASP A 86 10.86 5.37 -4.27
C ASP A 86 10.91 4.77 -5.70
N MET A 87 9.74 4.59 -6.33
CA MET A 87 9.56 3.87 -7.61
C MET A 87 10.12 2.44 -7.61
N HIS A 88 10.33 1.84 -6.43
CA HIS A 88 11.00 0.56 -6.29
C HIS A 88 10.04 -0.62 -6.55
N PRO A 89 10.42 -1.62 -7.38
CA PRO A 89 9.52 -2.67 -7.84
C PRO A 89 9.03 -3.62 -6.74
N SER A 90 9.72 -3.67 -5.59
CA SER A 90 9.29 -4.51 -4.47
C SER A 90 7.89 -4.15 -3.95
N ALA A 91 7.45 -2.90 -4.10
CA ALA A 91 6.07 -2.50 -3.75
C ALA A 91 5.04 -3.20 -4.64
N ASN A 92 5.30 -3.28 -5.96
CA ASN A 92 4.41 -3.97 -6.91
C ASN A 92 4.32 -5.48 -6.68
N LEU A 93 5.33 -6.07 -6.05
CA LEU A 93 5.40 -7.51 -5.78
C LEU A 93 4.83 -7.89 -4.41
N LEU A 94 4.54 -6.93 -3.52
CA LEU A 94 3.99 -7.20 -2.20
C LEU A 94 2.78 -8.14 -2.23
N PRO A 95 1.75 -7.94 -3.08
CA PRO A 95 0.61 -8.85 -3.10
C PRO A 95 0.97 -10.29 -3.48
N CYS A 96 1.97 -10.48 -4.34
CA CYS A 96 2.49 -11.82 -4.66
C CYS A 96 3.23 -12.44 -3.48
N LEU A 97 4.06 -11.66 -2.78
CA LEU A 97 4.85 -12.13 -1.63
C LEU A 97 3.97 -12.50 -0.43
N LEU A 98 2.79 -11.89 -0.31
CA LEU A 98 1.88 -12.07 0.82
C LEU A 98 0.73 -13.05 0.53
N ARG A 99 0.54 -13.47 -0.73
CA ARG A 99 -0.65 -14.19 -1.22
C ARG A 99 -1.10 -15.35 -0.34
N ASP A 100 -0.16 -16.14 0.15
CA ASP A 100 -0.46 -17.37 0.91
C ASP A 100 -0.54 -17.14 2.43
N LYS A 101 -0.25 -15.91 2.89
CA LYS A 101 -0.19 -15.56 4.31
C LYS A 101 -1.26 -14.56 4.73
N PHE A 102 -1.50 -13.55 3.89
CA PHE A 102 -2.45 -12.48 4.20
C PHE A 102 -3.22 -12.07 2.93
N PRO A 103 -4.54 -11.87 3.01
CA PRO A 103 -5.26 -11.19 1.96
C PRO A 103 -4.71 -9.76 1.81
N THR A 104 -4.68 -9.27 0.57
CA THR A 104 -4.13 -7.95 0.27
C THR A 104 -5.18 -7.06 -0.41
N LEU A 105 -5.36 -5.87 0.16
CA LEU A 105 -6.13 -4.78 -0.43
C LEU A 105 -5.15 -3.74 -0.96
N THR A 106 -5.30 -3.27 -2.18
CA THR A 106 -4.47 -2.18 -2.70
C THR A 106 -5.33 -1.00 -3.11
N THR A 107 -5.14 0.16 -2.48
CA THR A 107 -5.65 1.43 -2.99
C THR A 107 -4.61 2.06 -3.91
N PHE A 108 -4.99 2.35 -5.15
CA PHE A 108 -4.18 3.11 -6.10
C PHE A 108 -4.57 4.59 -6.01
N HIS A 109 -3.64 5.43 -5.56
CA HIS A 109 -3.86 6.86 -5.34
C HIS A 109 -3.64 7.71 -6.59
N ASP A 110 -2.65 7.31 -7.40
CA ASP A 110 -2.42 7.88 -8.73
C ASP A 110 -1.64 6.85 -9.56
N LEU A 111 -2.21 6.39 -10.68
CA LEU A 111 -1.48 5.58 -11.67
C LEU A 111 -0.85 6.44 -12.77
N ARG A 112 -1.07 7.76 -12.76
CA ARG A 112 -0.49 8.63 -13.78
C ARG A 112 1.03 8.53 -13.73
N PRO A 113 1.68 8.44 -14.89
CA PRO A 113 3.11 8.41 -14.92
C PRO A 113 3.64 9.73 -14.32
N PRO A 114 4.54 9.72 -13.32
CA PRO A 114 5.41 10.88 -13.12
C PRO A 114 6.04 11.23 -14.46
N TYR A 115 5.99 12.51 -14.81
CA TYR A 115 6.31 13.12 -16.11
C TYR A 115 7.81 13.03 -16.47
N LEU A 116 8.47 11.91 -16.22
CA LEU A 116 9.93 11.80 -16.26
C LEU A 116 10.48 10.79 -17.27
N PHE A 117 9.69 9.88 -17.86
CA PHE A 117 10.21 8.98 -18.91
C PHE A 117 9.14 8.48 -19.90
N PRO A 118 9.17 8.90 -21.19
CA PRO A 118 8.21 8.43 -22.19
C PRO A 118 8.36 6.95 -22.59
N LYS A 119 9.46 6.27 -22.22
CA LYS A 119 9.76 4.88 -22.62
C LYS A 119 9.48 3.80 -21.57
N ALA A 120 9.13 4.16 -20.33
CA ALA A 120 8.82 3.20 -19.26
C ALA A 120 7.34 2.75 -19.22
N GLY A 121 6.50 3.27 -20.12
CA GLY A 121 5.04 3.13 -20.06
C GLY A 121 4.54 1.67 -20.04
N VAL A 122 5.05 0.81 -20.92
CA VAL A 122 4.58 -0.58 -21.05
C VAL A 122 4.96 -1.41 -19.84
N LEU A 123 6.23 -1.35 -19.40
CA LEU A 123 6.70 -2.13 -18.25
C LEU A 123 6.04 -1.69 -16.95
N ARG A 124 5.87 -0.37 -16.76
CA ARG A 124 5.13 0.18 -15.62
C ARG A 124 3.67 -0.30 -15.61
N ARG A 125 2.99 -0.21 -16.76
CA ARG A 125 1.61 -0.70 -16.90
C ARG A 125 1.53 -2.18 -16.57
N PHE A 126 2.47 -2.98 -17.07
CA PHE A 126 2.54 -4.40 -16.73
C PHE A 126 2.72 -4.63 -15.23
N ALA A 127 3.64 -3.92 -14.57
CA ALA A 127 3.87 -4.03 -13.13
C ALA A 127 2.64 -3.66 -12.29
N ILE A 128 1.94 -2.58 -12.66
CA ILE A 128 0.69 -2.15 -12.02
C ILE A 128 -0.39 -3.22 -12.21
N LEU A 129 -0.59 -3.71 -13.45
CA LEU A 129 -1.59 -4.75 -13.74
C LEU A 129 -1.28 -6.06 -13.00
N ARG A 130 -0.01 -6.44 -12.88
CA ARG A 130 0.41 -7.61 -12.12
C ARG A 130 0.13 -7.45 -10.63
N MET A 131 0.48 -6.30 -10.04
CA MET A 131 0.15 -5.97 -8.64
C MET A 131 -1.36 -6.04 -8.40
N ALA A 132 -2.12 -5.42 -9.29
CA ALA A 132 -3.57 -5.39 -9.29
C ALA A 132 -4.20 -6.80 -9.34
N ARG A 133 -3.74 -7.67 -10.24
CA ARG A 133 -4.19 -9.07 -10.35
C ARG A 133 -3.76 -9.93 -9.16
N ALA A 134 -2.67 -9.55 -8.50
CA ALA A 134 -2.18 -10.28 -7.34
C ALA A 134 -2.83 -9.84 -6.02
N SER A 135 -3.47 -8.67 -5.99
CA SER A 135 -4.23 -8.19 -4.84
C SER A 135 -5.56 -8.93 -4.74
N THR A 136 -5.98 -9.28 -3.52
CA THR A 136 -7.31 -9.87 -3.25
C THR A 136 -8.43 -8.93 -3.68
N ARG A 137 -8.25 -7.63 -3.40
CA ARG A 137 -9.15 -6.55 -3.79
C ARG A 137 -8.35 -5.30 -4.14
N VAL A 138 -8.96 -4.43 -4.93
CA VAL A 138 -8.38 -3.15 -5.31
C VAL A 138 -9.39 -2.03 -5.09
N VAL A 139 -8.89 -0.86 -4.74
CA VAL A 139 -9.64 0.40 -4.73
C VAL A 139 -8.91 1.35 -5.66
N VAL A 140 -9.67 2.09 -6.46
CA VAL A 140 -9.17 3.14 -7.35
C VAL A 140 -9.88 4.43 -6.99
N THR A 141 -9.14 5.53 -6.94
CA THR A 141 -9.67 6.84 -6.53
C THR A 141 -10.24 7.63 -7.69
N ASN A 142 -9.99 7.21 -8.94
CA ASN A 142 -10.47 7.90 -10.12
C ASN A 142 -10.92 6.94 -11.25
N PRO A 143 -11.83 7.39 -12.14
CA PRO A 143 -12.35 6.57 -13.24
C PRO A 143 -11.29 6.16 -14.29
N PHE A 144 -10.22 6.94 -14.45
CA PHE A 144 -9.14 6.64 -15.40
C PHE A 144 -8.33 5.41 -14.97
N ASP A 145 -8.04 5.31 -13.68
CA ASP A 145 -7.39 4.15 -13.07
C ASP A 145 -8.32 2.94 -13.12
N ALA A 146 -9.63 3.15 -12.91
CA ALA A 146 -10.64 2.10 -13.10
C ALA A 146 -10.61 1.54 -14.52
N ALA A 147 -10.61 2.40 -15.56
CA ALA A 147 -10.54 1.99 -16.95
C ALA A 147 -9.23 1.25 -17.29
N THR A 148 -8.09 1.74 -16.76
CA THR A 148 -6.78 1.08 -16.91
C THR A 148 -6.79 -0.34 -16.33
N LEU A 149 -7.52 -0.52 -15.23
CA LEU A 149 -7.66 -1.78 -14.50
C LEU A 149 -8.84 -2.64 -14.95
N ALA A 150 -9.76 -2.14 -15.79
CA ALA A 150 -10.92 -2.89 -16.28
C ALA A 150 -10.55 -3.93 -17.35
N GLY A 151 -9.43 -3.75 -18.06
CA GLY A 151 -8.88 -4.73 -19.01
C GLY A 151 -8.12 -5.90 -18.36
N ARG A 152 -8.49 -6.28 -17.14
CA ARG A 152 -7.83 -7.32 -16.34
C ARG A 152 -8.13 -8.73 -16.81
#